data_AF-A9V318-F1
#
_entry.id   AF-A9V318-F1
#
_cell.length_a   1.000
_cell.length_b   1.000
_cell.length_c   1.000
_cell.angle_alpha   90.00
_cell.angle_beta   90.00
_cell.angle_gamma   90.00
#
_symmetry.space_group_name_H-M   'P 1'
#
loop_
_entity.id
_entity.type
_entity.pdbx_description
1 polymer ?
#
loop_
_entity_poly.entity_id
_entity_poly.type
_entity_poly.pdbx_seq_one_letter_code
_entity_poly.pdbx_strand_id
1 'polypeptide(L)'
;MPTLVELCGLAPIPACQASSYHQSICTEGQSLVPLLRNPEDTANRTAAYSQYAFCMHDDMIWHDACDAEVEPQVMGYAIRTHRIALWAKHDLLQVLGQELYDHTEADSVENEAESVNLVHQYPAVVASLHAQLVHFFDGNDAIS
;
A
#
# COMPACT_ATOMS: atom_id res chain seq x y z
N MET A 1 -7.20 11.20 10.28
CA MET A 1 -8.41 10.55 9.74
C MET A 1 -9.36 11.61 9.14
N PRO A 2 -9.28 11.88 7.84
CA PRO A 2 -9.88 13.07 7.20
C PRO A 2 -11.39 12.95 6.91
N THR A 3 -11.89 11.76 6.57
CA THR A 3 -13.30 11.57 6.20
C THR A 3 -14.27 11.93 7.32
N LEU A 4 -14.02 11.45 8.55
CA LEU A 4 -14.90 11.74 9.69
C LEU A 4 -14.85 13.21 10.10
N VAL A 5 -13.69 13.85 10.00
CA VAL A 5 -13.52 15.29 10.26
C VAL A 5 -14.43 16.10 9.35
N GLU A 6 -14.43 15.79 8.05
CA GLU A 6 -15.29 16.47 7.07
C GLU A 6 -16.78 16.18 7.33
N LEU A 7 -17.16 14.92 7.58
CA LEU A 7 -18.56 14.56 7.85
C LEU A 7 -19.12 15.24 9.11
N CYS A 8 -18.29 15.43 10.12
CA CYS A 8 -18.66 16.12 11.36
C CYS A 8 -18.62 17.65 11.26
N GLY A 9 -18.22 18.22 10.10
CA GLY A 9 -18.11 19.67 9.92
C GLY A 9 -16.99 20.32 10.74
N LEU A 10 -15.97 19.55 11.10
CA LEU A 10 -14.80 20.04 11.84
C LEU A 10 -13.80 20.72 10.89
N ALA A 11 -12.86 21.47 11.46
CA ALA A 11 -11.81 22.12 10.70
C ALA A 11 -10.93 21.07 9.94
N PRO A 12 -10.60 21.30 8.66
CA PRO A 12 -9.77 20.37 7.89
C PRO A 12 -8.40 20.13 8.52
N ILE A 13 -7.96 18.87 8.52
CA ILE A 13 -6.62 18.46 8.97
C ILE A 13 -5.63 18.70 7.81
N PRO A 14 -4.47 19.32 8.06
CA PRO A 14 -3.46 19.54 7.02
C PRO A 14 -2.83 18.22 6.55
N ALA A 15 -2.35 18.20 5.30
CA ALA A 15 -1.56 17.09 4.79
C ALA A 15 -0.24 16.95 5.55
N CYS A 16 0.18 15.71 5.82
CA CYS A 16 1.48 15.45 6.43
C CYS A 16 2.62 15.86 5.49
N GLN A 17 3.73 16.31 6.08
CA GLN A 17 4.99 16.39 5.34
C GLN A 17 5.60 15.00 5.20
N ALA A 18 6.53 14.88 4.26
CA ALA A 18 7.29 13.69 3.90
C ALA A 18 7.74 12.88 5.15
N SER A 19 8.36 13.55 6.14
CA SER A 19 8.57 13.02 7.48
C SER A 19 7.67 13.72 8.49
N SER A 20 6.66 13.02 9.01
CA SER A 20 5.69 13.56 9.96
C SER A 20 5.86 13.03 11.39
N TYR A 21 6.99 12.39 11.71
CA TYR A 21 7.25 11.82 13.05
C TYR A 21 7.10 12.86 14.18
N HIS A 22 7.43 14.12 13.90
CA HIS A 22 7.31 15.23 14.86
C HIS A 22 6.01 16.04 14.72
N GLN A 23 5.14 15.72 13.76
CA GLN A 23 3.86 16.42 13.57
C GLN A 23 2.76 15.73 14.38
N SER A 24 2.13 16.48 15.29
CA SER A 24 1.09 15.94 16.16
C SER A 24 -0.28 15.80 15.48
N ILE A 25 -0.58 16.64 14.48
CA ILE A 25 -1.87 16.67 13.78
C ILE A 25 -1.64 16.89 12.29
N CYS A 26 -1.72 15.81 11.52
CA CYS A 26 -1.75 15.84 10.05
C CYS A 26 -2.48 14.58 9.51
N THR A 27 -2.65 14.49 8.19
CA THR A 27 -3.20 13.31 7.52
C THR A 27 -2.42 12.98 6.25
N GLU A 28 -2.04 11.71 6.09
CA GLU A 28 -1.46 11.18 4.84
C GLU A 28 -2.56 10.76 3.85
N GLY A 29 -3.73 10.37 4.38
CA GLY A 29 -4.89 10.00 3.59
C GLY A 29 -5.73 11.20 3.15
N GLN A 30 -6.65 10.95 2.22
CA GLN A 30 -7.64 11.91 1.73
C GLN A 30 -9.05 11.58 2.23
N SER A 31 -9.94 12.58 2.28
CA SER A 31 -11.35 12.35 2.61
C SER A 31 -12.07 11.53 1.54
N LEU A 32 -12.96 10.65 1.97
CA LEU A 32 -13.83 9.85 1.11
C LEU A 32 -15.23 10.46 0.92
N VAL A 33 -15.52 11.61 1.53
CA VAL A 33 -16.84 12.27 1.40
C VAL A 33 -17.23 12.56 -0.06
N PRO A 34 -16.32 13.00 -0.96
CA PRO A 34 -16.67 13.16 -2.38
C PRO A 34 -17.21 11.87 -3.00
N LEU A 35 -16.57 10.73 -2.71
CA LEU A 35 -17.01 9.41 -3.18
C LEU A 35 -18.33 8.96 -2.55
N LEU A 36 -18.58 9.29 -1.28
CA LEU A 36 -19.86 9.00 -0.62
C LEU A 36 -21.03 9.80 -1.25
N ARG A 37 -20.76 10.98 -1.80
CA ARG A 37 -21.76 11.83 -2.47
C ARG A 37 -21.92 11.49 -3.95
N ASN A 38 -20.83 11.14 -4.62
CA ASN A 38 -20.80 10.73 -6.01
C ASN A 38 -19.87 9.51 -6.19
N PRO A 39 -20.42 8.29 -6.15
CA PRO A 39 -19.63 7.06 -6.25
C PRO A 39 -18.81 6.93 -7.54
N GLU A 40 -19.23 7.61 -8.61
CA GLU A 40 -18.55 7.60 -9.92
C GLU A 40 -17.31 8.53 -9.96
N ASP A 41 -17.10 9.37 -8.95
CA ASP A 41 -15.97 10.32 -8.89
C ASP A 41 -14.68 9.65 -8.39
N THR A 42 -14.18 8.67 -9.16
CA THR A 42 -12.96 7.92 -8.83
C THR A 42 -11.67 8.63 -9.28
N ALA A 43 -11.76 9.85 -9.81
CA ALA A 43 -10.62 10.56 -10.42
C ALA A 43 -9.46 10.81 -9.44
N ASN A 44 -9.76 10.91 -8.15
CA ASN A 44 -8.79 11.30 -7.12
C ASN A 44 -7.98 10.13 -6.53
N ARG A 45 -8.30 8.87 -6.85
CA ARG A 45 -7.57 7.70 -6.31
C ARG A 45 -7.30 6.67 -7.39
N THR A 46 -6.06 6.64 -7.84
CA THR A 46 -5.59 5.73 -8.90
C THR A 46 -5.11 4.38 -8.36
N ALA A 47 -4.78 4.31 -7.06
CA ALA A 47 -4.28 3.10 -6.41
C ALA A 47 -4.59 3.10 -4.90
N ALA A 48 -4.61 1.90 -4.32
CA ALA A 48 -4.57 1.65 -2.89
C ALA A 48 -3.23 0.99 -2.53
N TYR A 49 -2.66 1.36 -1.39
CA TYR A 49 -1.40 0.85 -0.90
C TYR A 49 -1.63 0.08 0.40
N SER A 50 -0.93 -1.03 0.56
CA SER A 50 -0.94 -1.83 1.79
C SER A 50 0.46 -2.33 2.09
N GLN A 51 0.72 -2.63 3.35
CA GLN A 51 1.98 -3.22 3.79
C GLN A 51 1.70 -4.32 4.81
N TYR A 52 2.56 -5.32 4.84
CA TYR A 52 2.48 -6.44 5.77
C TYR A 52 3.86 -6.82 6.29
N ALA A 53 4.05 -6.67 7.60
CA ALA A 53 5.28 -7.04 8.27
C ALA A 53 5.41 -8.57 8.32
N PHE A 54 6.57 -9.09 7.89
CA PHE A 54 6.86 -10.51 8.05
C PHE A 54 7.66 -10.70 9.35
N CYS A 55 6.96 -11.12 10.40
CA CYS A 55 7.53 -11.41 11.72
C CYS A 55 7.59 -12.94 11.90
N MET A 56 8.78 -13.50 12.08
CA MET A 56 8.98 -14.93 12.32
C MET A 56 9.86 -15.08 13.57
N HIS A 57 9.31 -15.66 14.64
CA HIS A 57 10.03 -15.92 15.89
C HIS A 57 10.73 -17.28 15.88
N ASP A 58 11.54 -17.51 16.91
CA ASP A 58 12.50 -18.63 17.07
C ASP A 58 11.94 -20.06 16.86
N ASP A 59 10.62 -20.22 16.78
CA ASP A 59 9.94 -21.49 16.52
C ASP A 59 9.44 -21.67 15.07
N MET A 60 9.78 -20.76 14.14
CA MET A 60 9.22 -20.72 12.77
C MET A 60 7.68 -20.64 12.75
N ILE A 61 7.09 -20.18 13.86
CA ILE A 61 5.66 -19.97 13.99
C ILE A 61 5.38 -18.56 13.50
N TRP A 62 4.36 -18.42 12.66
CA TRP A 62 3.88 -17.13 12.20
C TRP A 62 3.07 -16.48 13.33
N HIS A 63 3.47 -15.28 13.75
CA HIS A 63 2.77 -14.50 14.77
C HIS A 63 2.08 -13.28 14.14
N ASP A 64 0.94 -12.90 14.71
CA ASP A 64 0.15 -11.75 14.28
C ASP A 64 0.85 -10.39 14.52
N ALA A 65 2.00 -10.39 15.20
CA ALA A 65 2.80 -9.21 15.50
C ALA A 65 4.29 -9.54 15.66
N CYS A 66 5.14 -8.54 15.46
CA CYS A 66 6.56 -8.58 15.78
C CYS A 66 6.78 -8.40 17.28
N ASP A 67 7.76 -9.10 17.85
CA ASP A 67 8.03 -9.12 19.31
C ASP A 67 9.22 -8.21 19.68
N ALA A 68 10.12 -7.95 18.72
CA ALA A 68 11.30 -7.13 18.94
C ALA A 68 11.34 -5.87 18.06
N GLU A 69 12.01 -4.82 18.56
CA GLU A 69 12.23 -3.55 17.84
C GLU A 69 13.10 -3.72 16.58
N VAL A 70 13.88 -4.80 16.50
CA VAL A 70 14.67 -5.18 15.32
C VAL A 70 13.86 -5.92 14.26
N GLU A 71 12.58 -6.19 14.53
CA GLU A 71 11.63 -6.80 13.61
C GLU A 71 10.61 -5.77 13.11
N PRO A 72 10.08 -5.93 11.89
CA PRO A 72 10.35 -7.00 10.94
C PRO A 72 11.65 -6.76 10.16
N GLN A 73 12.42 -7.82 9.92
CA GLN A 73 13.55 -7.76 8.98
C GLN A 73 13.08 -7.70 7.53
N VAL A 74 11.82 -8.07 7.29
CA VAL A 74 11.25 -8.13 5.96
C VAL A 74 9.84 -7.54 5.92
N MET A 75 9.61 -6.65 4.96
CA MET A 75 8.31 -6.02 4.73
C MET A 75 7.76 -6.42 3.37
N GLY A 76 6.49 -6.81 3.32
CA GLY A 76 5.74 -6.92 2.07
C GLY A 76 5.03 -5.60 1.79
N TYR A 77 5.35 -4.93 0.69
CA TYR A 77 4.60 -3.77 0.23
C TYR A 77 3.72 -4.17 -0.94
N ALA A 78 2.50 -3.64 -0.99
CA ALA A 78 1.62 -3.87 -2.11
C ALA A 78 0.98 -2.59 -2.64
N ILE A 79 0.83 -2.54 -3.96
CA ILE A 79 0.05 -1.54 -4.68
C ILE A 79 -1.05 -2.25 -5.45
N ARG A 80 -2.30 -1.86 -5.19
CA ARG A 80 -3.48 -2.33 -5.92
C ARG A 80 -4.05 -1.18 -6.73
N THR A 81 -3.97 -1.31 -8.05
CA THR A 81 -4.76 -0.48 -8.97
C THR A 81 -6.14 -1.11 -9.17
N HIS A 82 -6.99 -0.51 -9.99
CA HIS A 82 -8.28 -1.11 -10.36
C HIS A 82 -8.15 -2.56 -10.89
N ARG A 83 -6.99 -2.93 -11.44
CA ARG A 83 -6.83 -4.17 -12.20
C ARG A 83 -5.67 -5.05 -11.75
N ILE A 84 -4.65 -4.49 -11.09
CA ILE A 84 -3.40 -5.20 -10.88
C ILE A 84 -2.90 -4.96 -9.47
N ALA A 85 -2.49 -6.04 -8.81
CA ALA A 85 -1.81 -6.02 -7.52
C ALA A 85 -0.34 -6.44 -7.71
N LEU A 86 0.59 -5.61 -7.22
CA LEU A 86 2.01 -5.98 -7.09
C LEU A 86 2.34 -6.12 -5.61
N TRP A 87 2.88 -7.27 -5.21
CA TRP A 87 3.52 -7.44 -3.89
C TRP A 87 5.03 -7.48 -4.07
N ALA A 88 5.76 -6.65 -3.32
CA ALA A 88 7.20 -6.63 -3.28
C ALA A 88 7.67 -6.89 -1.85
N LYS A 89 8.38 -8.01 -1.66
CA LYS A 89 9.02 -8.34 -0.39
C LYS A 89 10.37 -7.64 -0.34
N HIS A 90 10.58 -6.73 0.59
CA HIS A 90 11.82 -5.99 0.77
C HIS A 90 12.47 -6.39 2.11
N ASP A 91 13.67 -6.93 2.05
CA ASP A 91 14.65 -6.77 3.14
C ASP A 91 15.22 -5.36 3.01
N LEU A 92 15.71 -4.72 4.06
CA LEU A 92 16.01 -3.27 4.16
C LEU A 92 16.84 -2.66 3.00
N LEU A 93 17.41 -3.47 2.12
CA LEU A 93 18.23 -3.08 0.97
C LEU A 93 17.93 -3.85 -0.34
N GLN A 94 17.00 -4.81 -0.36
CA GLN A 94 16.81 -5.71 -1.52
C GLN A 94 15.39 -6.25 -1.68
N VAL A 95 14.98 -6.41 -2.94
CA VAL A 95 13.75 -7.11 -3.30
C VAL A 95 13.99 -8.63 -3.24
N LEU A 96 13.30 -9.30 -2.32
CA LEU A 96 13.36 -10.76 -2.11
C LEU A 96 12.40 -11.53 -3.02
N GLY A 97 11.30 -10.90 -3.44
CA GLY A 97 10.28 -11.53 -4.27
C GLY A 97 9.27 -10.51 -4.78
N GLN A 98 8.68 -10.83 -5.93
CA GLN A 98 7.63 -10.04 -6.55
C GLN A 98 6.46 -10.94 -6.96
N GLU A 99 5.25 -10.42 -6.81
CA GLU A 99 4.03 -11.10 -7.22
C GLU A 99 3.13 -10.15 -7.97
N LEU A 100 2.59 -10.58 -9.10
CA LEU A 100 1.71 -9.78 -9.94
C LEU A 100 0.43 -10.58 -10.22
N TYR A 101 -0.71 -10.02 -9.85
CA TYR A 101 -2.02 -10.64 -10.05
C TYR A 101 -2.92 -9.72 -10.89
N ASP A 102 -3.67 -10.31 -11.81
CA ASP A 102 -4.61 -9.61 -12.70
C ASP A 102 -6.05 -9.83 -12.24
N HIS A 103 -6.69 -8.74 -11.81
CA HIS A 103 -8.07 -8.66 -11.31
C HIS A 103 -9.03 -8.01 -12.33
N THR A 104 -8.74 -8.10 -13.64
CA THR A 104 -9.61 -7.54 -14.70
C THR A 104 -10.89 -8.32 -14.95
N GLU A 105 -10.88 -9.64 -14.74
CA GLU A 105 -12.09 -10.47 -14.84
C GLU A 105 -12.95 -10.34 -13.58
N ALA A 106 -14.16 -10.92 -13.57
CA ALA A 106 -15.02 -10.92 -12.39
C ALA A 106 -14.35 -11.70 -11.25
N ASP A 107 -13.49 -10.98 -10.53
CA ASP A 107 -12.70 -11.40 -9.38
C ASP A 107 -13.68 -11.94 -8.33
N SER A 108 -13.61 -13.24 -8.10
CA SER A 108 -14.39 -13.93 -7.09
C SER A 108 -13.43 -14.73 -6.24
N VAL A 109 -13.78 -15.00 -4.99
CA VAL A 109 -12.92 -15.74 -4.04
C VAL A 109 -12.57 -17.15 -4.54
N GLU A 110 -13.28 -17.66 -5.55
CA GLU A 110 -13.03 -18.94 -6.21
C GLU A 110 -12.15 -18.81 -7.49
N ASN A 111 -11.77 -17.60 -7.88
CA ASN A 111 -11.20 -17.33 -9.20
C ASN A 111 -9.69 -17.60 -9.26
N GLU A 112 -9.23 -18.14 -10.39
CA GLU A 112 -7.83 -18.47 -10.67
C GLU A 112 -6.90 -17.23 -10.74
N ALA A 113 -7.46 -16.03 -10.72
CA ALA A 113 -6.79 -14.74 -10.85
C ALA A 113 -5.68 -14.51 -9.79
N GLU A 114 -5.90 -14.89 -8.53
CA GLU A 114 -4.88 -14.82 -7.47
C GLU A 114 -4.00 -16.09 -7.38
N SER A 115 -4.27 -17.10 -8.21
CA SER A 115 -3.55 -18.38 -8.16
C SER A 115 -2.31 -18.44 -9.06
N VAL A 116 -2.13 -17.43 -9.93
CA VAL A 116 -1.03 -17.39 -10.91
C VAL A 116 -0.26 -16.09 -10.77
N ASN A 117 1.04 -16.20 -10.47
CA ASN A 117 1.95 -15.06 -10.48
C ASN A 117 2.38 -14.73 -11.92
N LEU A 118 2.04 -13.51 -12.38
CA LEU A 118 2.24 -13.05 -13.75
C LEU A 118 3.50 -12.19 -13.94
N VAL A 119 4.38 -12.06 -12.94
CA VAL A 119 5.57 -11.18 -12.98
C VAL A 119 6.42 -11.38 -14.23
N HIS A 120 6.68 -12.64 -14.61
CA HIS A 120 7.52 -12.97 -15.76
C HIS A 120 6.84 -12.67 -17.10
N GLN A 121 5.51 -12.59 -17.13
CA GLN A 121 4.73 -12.34 -18.35
C GLN A 121 4.63 -10.84 -18.66
N TYR A 122 4.67 -9.98 -17.64
CA TYR A 122 4.47 -8.53 -17.79
C TYR A 122 5.57 -7.68 -17.10
N PRO A 123 6.85 -7.83 -17.49
CA PRO A 123 7.96 -7.15 -16.82
C PRO A 123 7.87 -5.61 -16.86
N ALA A 124 7.31 -5.04 -17.93
CA ALA A 124 7.12 -3.59 -18.04
C ALA A 124 6.09 -3.05 -17.04
N VAL A 125 5.02 -3.81 -16.79
CA VAL A 125 3.98 -3.46 -15.81
C VAL A 125 4.56 -3.54 -14.40
N VAL A 126 5.30 -4.61 -14.10
CA VAL A 126 6.00 -4.78 -12.82
C VAL A 126 6.94 -3.60 -12.56
N ALA A 127 7.76 -3.21 -13.54
CA ALA A 127 8.68 -2.09 -13.38
C ALA A 127 7.94 -0.77 -13.12
N SER A 128 6.83 -0.50 -13.82
CA SER A 128 6.03 0.70 -13.62
C SER A 128 5.38 0.74 -12.23
N LEU A 129 4.76 -0.36 -11.81
CA LEU A 129 4.10 -0.46 -10.50
C LEU A 129 5.12 -0.42 -9.36
N HIS A 130 6.28 -1.05 -9.55
CA HIS A 130 7.37 -1.00 -8.58
C HIS A 130 7.91 0.43 -8.42
N ALA A 131 8.13 1.15 -9.53
CA ALA A 131 8.55 2.56 -9.47
C ALA A 131 7.51 3.45 -8.76
N GLN A 132 6.21 3.19 -8.97
CA GLN A 132 5.15 3.89 -8.26
C GLN A 132 5.13 3.58 -6.76
N LEU A 133 5.37 2.31 -6.40
CA LEU A 133 5.46 1.87 -5.02
C LEU A 133 6.66 2.51 -4.30
N VAL A 134 7.84 2.49 -4.93
CA VAL A 134 9.03 3.19 -4.43
C VAL A 134 8.77 4.69 -4.29
N HIS A 135 8.16 5.34 -5.29
CA HIS A 135 7.80 6.76 -5.16
C HIS A 135 6.84 7.03 -3.99
N PHE A 136 5.90 6.14 -3.71
CA PHE A 136 4.95 6.32 -2.60
C PHE A 136 5.64 6.18 -1.23
N PHE A 137 6.56 5.22 -1.08
CA PHE A 137 7.22 4.96 0.20
C PHE A 137 8.52 5.78 0.40
N ASP A 138 9.34 5.99 -0.63
CA ASP A 138 10.60 6.76 -0.58
C ASP A 138 10.40 8.25 -0.89
N GLY A 139 9.35 8.62 -1.62
CA GLY A 139 9.01 10.02 -1.91
C GLY A 139 8.65 10.84 -0.67
N ASN A 140 8.64 10.19 0.49
CA ASN A 140 8.55 10.79 1.82
C ASN A 140 9.91 11.17 2.45
N ASP A 141 11.04 10.94 1.77
CA ASP A 141 12.39 11.35 2.24
C ASP A 141 13.19 12.22 1.25
N ALA A 142 12.62 12.63 0.13
CA ALA A 142 13.35 13.33 -0.94
C ALA A 142 12.90 14.78 -1.21
N ILE A 143 12.91 15.64 -0.20
CA ILE A 143 13.19 17.08 -0.35
C ILE A 143 13.98 17.57 0.88
N SER A 144 15.30 17.59 0.77
CA SER A 144 16.18 18.49 1.54
C SER A 144 17.24 19.08 0.62
#